data_AF-A0A0B7AL92-F1
#
_entry.id   AF-A0A0B7AL92-F1
#
_cell.length_a   1.000
_cell.length_b   1.000
_cell.length_c   1.000
_cell.angle_alpha   90.00
_cell.angle_beta   90.00
_cell.angle_gamma   90.00
#
_symmetry.space_group_name_H-M   'P 1'
#
loop_
_entity.id
_entity.type
_entity.pdbx_description
1 polymer ?
#
loop_
_entity_poly.entity_id
_entity_poly.type
_entity_poly.pdbx_seq_one_letter_code
_entity_poly.pdbx_strand_id
1 'polypeptide(L)'
;LLSEIDSEDDYQNELIMKKNMLSWIYFRLYKIEDAVKLSNEVIKLTQWRNISSLGNRYMIMCYTGDELEAKKCLDILKKLSNETDFDKLFIEAKAEHAYYYSRLGGTDNINRCIDLFSKAVEARPDNYMWKFGLGLAYRRATHANILFSGPQRVNVEELT
;
A
#
# COMPACT_ATOMS: atom_id res chain seq x y z
N LEU A 1 -12.41 -25.76 13.18
CA LEU A 1 -13.44 -24.69 13.21
C LEU A 1 -12.85 -23.28 13.33
N LEU A 2 -11.69 -23.06 13.95
CA LEU A 2 -11.01 -21.74 13.95
C LEU A 2 -10.07 -21.50 12.74
N SER A 3 -9.84 -22.49 11.88
CA SER A 3 -8.85 -22.41 10.79
C SER A 3 -9.42 -22.00 9.42
N GLU A 4 -10.73 -22.04 9.23
CA GLU A 4 -11.37 -21.74 7.93
C GLU A 4 -11.93 -20.31 7.85
N ILE A 5 -12.16 -19.65 9.00
CA ILE A 5 -12.71 -18.29 9.05
C ILE A 5 -11.61 -17.25 8.83
N ASP A 6 -10.40 -17.45 9.38
CA ASP A 6 -9.27 -16.54 9.16
C ASP A 6 -8.77 -16.54 7.71
N SER A 7 -8.88 -17.66 6.99
CA SER A 7 -8.32 -17.77 5.63
C SER A 7 -9.08 -16.98 4.57
N GLU A 8 -10.39 -16.83 4.71
CA GLU A 8 -11.20 -16.10 3.73
C GLU A 8 -11.03 -14.58 3.91
N ASP A 9 -11.04 -14.10 5.16
CA ASP A 9 -10.80 -12.68 5.46
C ASP A 9 -9.38 -12.25 5.07
N ASP A 10 -8.37 -13.09 5.32
CA ASP A 10 -6.99 -12.83 4.88
C ASP A 10 -6.87 -12.82 3.35
N TYR A 11 -7.57 -13.72 2.66
CA TYR A 11 -7.61 -13.74 1.19
C TYR A 11 -8.23 -12.47 0.62
N GLN A 12 -9.38 -12.05 1.16
CA GLN A 12 -10.07 -10.83 0.72
C GLN A 12 -9.20 -9.58 0.97
N ASN A 13 -8.53 -9.51 2.13
CA ASN A 13 -7.61 -8.43 2.45
C ASN A 13 -6.44 -8.36 1.46
N GLU A 14 -5.80 -9.50 1.16
CA GLU A 14 -4.71 -9.50 0.18
C GLU A 14 -5.22 -9.15 -1.23
N LEU A 15 -6.43 -9.58 -1.60
CA LEU A 15 -7.06 -9.21 -2.88
C LEU A 15 -7.28 -7.71 -2.99
N ILE A 16 -7.80 -7.07 -1.94
CA ILE A 16 -7.96 -5.60 -1.86
C ILE A 16 -6.62 -4.91 -2.07
N MET A 17 -5.58 -5.32 -1.34
CA MET A 17 -4.23 -4.77 -1.46
C MET A 17 -3.69 -4.90 -2.90
N LYS A 18 -3.82 -6.08 -3.51
CA LYS A 18 -3.38 -6.33 -4.90
C LYS A 18 -4.12 -5.42 -5.88
N LYS A 19 -5.44 -5.28 -5.76
CA LYS A 19 -6.24 -4.42 -6.64
C LYS A 19 -5.88 -2.94 -6.49
N ASN A 20 -5.69 -2.45 -5.27
CA ASN A 20 -5.26 -1.07 -5.05
C ASN A 20 -3.85 -0.81 -5.62
N MET A 21 -2.91 -1.74 -5.41
CA MET A 21 -1.56 -1.65 -6.00
C MET A 21 -1.63 -1.62 -7.53
N LEU A 22 -2.38 -2.54 -8.13
CA LEU A 22 -2.53 -2.63 -9.59
C LEU A 22 -3.24 -1.40 -10.16
N SER A 23 -4.25 -0.86 -9.47
CA SER A 23 -4.91 0.39 -9.86
C SER A 23 -3.88 1.52 -9.98
N TRP A 24 -3.00 1.68 -8.98
CA TRP A 24 -1.94 2.68 -9.04
C TRP A 24 -0.92 2.42 -10.15
N ILE A 25 -0.49 1.17 -10.33
CA ILE A 25 0.46 0.81 -11.41
C ILE A 25 -0.15 1.09 -12.78
N TYR A 26 -1.39 0.70 -13.03
CA TYR A 26 -2.08 0.96 -14.29
C TYR A 26 -2.26 2.45 -14.55
N PHE A 27 -2.57 3.24 -13.51
CA PHE A 27 -2.58 4.69 -13.62
C PHE A 27 -1.22 5.23 -14.07
N ARG A 28 -0.13 4.78 -13.44
CA ARG A 28 1.25 5.18 -13.80
C ARG A 28 1.69 4.72 -15.19
N LEU A 29 1.05 3.70 -15.74
CA LEU A 29 1.25 3.20 -17.11
C LEU A 29 0.26 3.81 -18.11
N TYR A 30 -0.49 4.84 -17.73
CA TYR A 30 -1.53 5.48 -18.55
C TYR A 30 -2.66 4.56 -19.01
N LYS A 31 -2.83 3.40 -18.35
CA LYS A 31 -3.97 2.50 -18.53
C LYS A 31 -5.13 2.93 -17.65
N ILE A 32 -5.71 4.08 -18.00
CA ILE A 32 -6.69 4.78 -17.15
C ILE A 32 -7.94 3.95 -16.89
N GLU A 33 -8.49 3.31 -17.92
CA GLU A 33 -9.73 2.51 -17.79
C GLU A 33 -9.56 1.35 -16.81
N ASP A 34 -8.44 0.61 -16.90
CA ASP A 34 -8.13 -0.49 -15.98
C ASP A 34 -7.91 0.02 -14.54
N ALA A 35 -7.22 1.15 -14.39
CA ALA A 35 -6.99 1.78 -13.09
C ALA A 35 -8.31 2.20 -12.41
N VAL A 36 -9.22 2.79 -13.19
CA VAL A 36 -10.58 3.15 -12.78
C VAL A 36 -11.39 1.92 -12.40
N LYS A 37 -11.36 0.87 -13.22
CA LYS A 37 -12.09 -0.36 -12.97
C LYS A 37 -11.69 -0.98 -11.62
N LEU A 38 -10.39 -1.15 -11.40
CA LEU A 38 -9.87 -1.77 -10.17
C LEU A 38 -10.18 -0.95 -8.92
N SER A 39 -10.00 0.37 -8.97
CA SER A 39 -10.34 1.24 -7.83
C SER A 39 -11.84 1.20 -7.51
N ASN A 40 -12.70 1.23 -8.52
CA ASN A 40 -14.15 1.13 -8.34
C ASN A 40 -14.59 -0.22 -7.74
N GLU A 41 -13.97 -1.33 -8.15
CA GLU A 41 -14.23 -2.65 -7.55
C GLU A 41 -13.90 -2.67 -6.05
N VAL A 42 -12.75 -2.13 -5.65
CA VAL A 42 -12.37 -2.06 -4.22
C VAL A 42 -13.29 -1.12 -3.45
N ILE A 43 -13.61 0.05 -4.01
CA ILE A 43 -14.54 1.00 -3.38
C ILE A 43 -15.90 0.34 -3.10
N LYS A 44 -16.45 -0.40 -4.06
CA LYS A 44 -17.72 -1.13 -3.88
C LYS A 44 -17.61 -2.22 -2.82
N LEU A 45 -16.56 -3.05 -2.91
CA LEU A 45 -16.32 -4.15 -1.97
C LEU A 45 -16.18 -3.66 -0.52
N THR A 46 -15.48 -2.55 -0.34
CA THR A 46 -15.17 -1.96 0.97
C THR A 46 -16.20 -0.93 1.41
N GLN A 47 -17.32 -0.81 0.68
CA GLN A 47 -18.42 0.12 0.96
C GLN A 47 -17.95 1.56 1.17
N TRP A 48 -17.01 2.01 0.32
CA TRP A 48 -16.43 3.36 0.37
C TRP A 48 -15.62 3.66 1.64
N ARG A 49 -15.06 2.65 2.32
CA ARG A 49 -14.26 2.84 3.55
C ARG A 49 -12.76 2.63 3.38
N ASN A 50 -12.30 2.12 2.24
CA ASN A 50 -10.87 1.89 2.00
C ASN A 50 -10.18 3.17 1.50
N ILE A 51 -9.37 3.78 2.36
CA ILE A 51 -8.67 5.04 2.09
C ILE A 51 -7.77 4.96 0.85
N SER A 52 -7.01 3.88 0.67
CA SER A 52 -6.10 3.73 -0.48
C SER A 52 -6.86 3.76 -1.81
N SER A 53 -7.99 3.06 -1.90
CA SER A 53 -8.82 3.00 -3.11
C SER A 53 -9.45 4.35 -3.45
N LEU A 54 -9.93 5.09 -2.43
CA LEU A 54 -10.47 6.44 -2.58
C LEU A 54 -9.39 7.44 -3.00
N GLY A 55 -8.20 7.35 -2.40
CA GLY A 55 -7.05 8.18 -2.76
C GLY A 55 -6.60 7.92 -4.20
N ASN A 56 -6.49 6.65 -4.61
CA ASN A 56 -6.18 6.28 -5.99
C ASN A 56 -7.23 6.83 -6.96
N ARG A 57 -8.52 6.62 -6.67
CA ARG A 57 -9.63 7.12 -7.49
C ARG A 57 -9.58 8.64 -7.60
N TYR A 58 -9.41 9.34 -6.49
CA TYR A 58 -9.26 10.80 -6.45
C TYR A 58 -8.14 11.28 -7.39
N MET A 59 -6.94 10.69 -7.26
CA MET A 59 -5.79 11.06 -8.09
C MET A 59 -6.02 10.81 -9.57
N ILE A 60 -6.63 9.67 -9.93
CA ILE A 60 -6.96 9.34 -11.32
C ILE A 60 -7.97 10.36 -11.88
N MET A 61 -9.03 10.68 -11.12
CA MET A 61 -10.08 11.61 -11.56
C MET A 61 -9.56 13.04 -11.72
N CYS A 62 -8.69 13.50 -10.81
CA CYS A 62 -7.99 14.78 -10.98
C CYS A 62 -7.15 14.80 -12.26
N TYR A 63 -6.44 13.71 -12.56
CA TYR A 63 -5.63 13.62 -13.77
C TYR A 63 -6.47 13.62 -15.05
N THR A 64 -7.64 12.96 -15.05
CA THR A 64 -8.52 12.89 -16.22
C THR A 64 -9.45 14.10 -16.37
N GLY A 65 -9.46 15.03 -15.40
CA GLY A 65 -10.35 16.19 -15.40
C GLY A 65 -11.80 15.90 -15.00
N ASP A 66 -12.07 14.76 -14.37
CA ASP A 66 -13.40 14.45 -13.82
C ASP A 66 -13.52 15.06 -12.42
N GLU A 67 -13.76 16.37 -12.38
CA GLU A 67 -13.83 17.15 -11.14
C GLU A 67 -14.95 16.69 -10.20
N LEU A 68 -16.07 16.24 -10.75
CA LEU A 68 -17.22 15.80 -9.97
C LEU A 68 -16.88 14.55 -9.16
N GLU A 69 -16.32 13.54 -9.83
CA GLU A 69 -15.98 12.28 -9.16
C GLU A 69 -14.75 12.45 -8.24
N ALA A 70 -13.79 13.31 -8.61
CA ALA A 70 -12.68 13.69 -7.73
C ALA A 70 -13.22 14.33 -6.43
N LYS A 71 -14.14 15.30 -6.55
CA LYS A 71 -14.75 15.96 -5.39
C LYS A 71 -15.50 14.96 -4.51
N LYS A 72 -16.26 14.04 -5.10
CA LYS A 72 -16.95 12.98 -4.36
C LYS A 72 -15.99 12.13 -3.52
N CYS A 73 -14.87 11.69 -4.09
CA CYS A 73 -13.87 10.91 -3.37
C CYS A 73 -13.27 11.73 -2.21
N LEU A 74 -12.95 13.00 -2.45
CA LEU A 74 -12.41 13.90 -1.44
C LEU A 74 -13.39 14.15 -0.29
N ASP A 75 -14.67 14.36 -0.60
CA ASP A 75 -15.71 14.59 0.41
C ASP A 75 -15.92 13.35 1.29
N ILE A 76 -15.84 12.14 0.70
CA ILE A 76 -15.88 10.89 1.46
C ILE A 76 -14.65 10.73 2.35
N LEU A 77 -13.44 11.00 1.84
CA LEU A 77 -12.22 10.97 2.65
C LEU A 77 -12.29 11.94 3.84
N LYS A 78 -12.82 13.16 3.63
CA LYS A 78 -13.06 14.13 4.71
C LYS A 78 -14.11 13.65 5.71
N LYS A 79 -15.15 12.95 5.24
CA LYS A 79 -16.14 12.35 6.15
C LYS A 79 -15.47 11.30 7.01
N LEU A 80 -14.75 10.36 6.40
CA LEU A 80 -14.04 9.29 7.11
C LEU A 80 -13.04 9.86 8.13
N SER A 81 -12.34 10.97 7.82
CA SER A 81 -11.40 11.59 8.75
C SER A 81 -12.03 12.16 10.03
N ASN A 82 -13.36 12.28 10.07
CA ASN A 82 -14.11 12.71 11.25
C ASN A 82 -14.80 11.54 11.98
N GLU A 83 -14.64 10.30 11.49
CA GLU A 83 -15.22 9.11 12.13
C GLU A 83 -14.30 8.58 13.24
N THR A 84 -14.90 7.94 14.25
CA THR A 84 -14.17 7.48 15.45
C THR A 84 -13.20 6.34 15.17
N ASP A 85 -13.43 5.57 14.10
CA ASP A 85 -12.56 4.49 13.66
C ASP A 85 -11.57 4.91 12.57
N PHE A 86 -11.43 6.21 12.30
CA PHE A 86 -10.52 6.71 11.27
C PHE A 86 -9.08 6.24 11.48
N ASP A 87 -8.56 6.26 12.71
CA ASP A 87 -7.21 5.80 13.00
C ASP A 87 -6.98 4.35 12.58
N LYS A 88 -8.00 3.49 12.77
CA LYS A 88 -7.95 2.10 12.32
C LYS A 88 -7.82 2.03 10.79
N LEU A 89 -8.67 2.74 10.07
CA LEU A 89 -8.66 2.79 8.60
C LEU A 89 -7.33 3.36 8.07
N PHE A 90 -6.81 4.38 8.73
CA PHE A 90 -5.57 5.04 8.34
C PHE A 90 -4.36 4.15 8.56
N ILE A 91 -4.32 3.40 9.66
CA ILE A 91 -3.30 2.38 9.91
C ILE A 91 -3.39 1.23 8.90
N GLU A 92 -4.60 0.79 8.54
CA GLU A 92 -4.82 -0.18 7.46
C GLU A 92 -4.22 0.32 6.14
N ALA A 93 -4.52 1.57 5.73
CA ALA A 93 -3.96 2.15 4.50
C ALA A 93 -2.42 2.21 4.52
N LYS A 94 -1.80 2.51 5.67
CA LYS A 94 -0.34 2.45 5.81
C LYS A 94 0.19 1.04 5.59
N ALA A 95 -0.45 0.03 6.17
CA ALA A 95 -0.06 -1.37 6.00
C ALA A 95 -0.22 -1.82 4.53
N GLU A 96 -1.27 -1.37 3.83
CA GLU A 96 -1.41 -1.63 2.39
C GLU A 96 -0.27 -0.99 1.58
N HIS A 97 0.07 0.27 1.86
CA HIS A 97 1.19 0.94 1.19
C HIS A 97 2.53 0.25 1.48
N ALA A 98 2.73 -0.23 2.71
CA ALA A 98 3.89 -1.05 3.07
C ALA A 98 3.94 -2.33 2.23
N TYR A 99 2.81 -3.02 2.06
CA TYR A 99 2.68 -4.16 1.15
C TYR A 99 3.11 -3.78 -0.28
N TYR A 100 2.67 -2.63 -0.82
CA TYR A 100 3.05 -2.20 -2.18
C TYR A 100 4.55 -2.03 -2.31
N TYR A 101 5.17 -1.30 -1.38
CA TYR A 101 6.61 -1.07 -1.39
C TYR A 101 7.40 -2.37 -1.25
N SER A 102 6.89 -3.32 -0.46
CA SER A 102 7.48 -4.66 -0.37
C SER A 102 7.49 -5.37 -1.73
N ARG A 103 6.45 -5.19 -2.56
CA ARG A 103 6.33 -5.85 -3.87
C ARG A 103 7.15 -5.16 -4.97
N LEU A 104 7.29 -3.84 -4.90
CA LEU A 104 8.10 -3.06 -5.84
C LEU A 104 9.61 -3.33 -5.67
N GLY A 105 10.06 -3.54 -4.43
CA GLY A 105 11.47 -3.80 -4.13
C GLY A 105 12.38 -2.59 -4.40
N GLY A 106 13.69 -2.79 -4.25
CA GLY A 106 14.67 -1.70 -4.25
C GLY A 106 14.80 -1.02 -2.89
N THR A 107 15.98 -0.44 -2.63
CA THR A 107 16.40 0.05 -1.31
C THR A 107 15.44 1.07 -0.72
N ASP A 108 15.07 2.11 -1.48
CA ASP A 108 14.17 3.17 -1.01
C ASP A 108 12.78 2.65 -0.66
N ASN A 109 12.24 1.75 -1.48
CA ASN A 109 10.93 1.15 -1.22
C ASN A 109 11.01 0.23 0.00
N ILE A 110 12.09 -0.53 0.18
CA ILE A 110 12.26 -1.40 1.35
C ILE A 110 12.32 -0.55 2.63
N ASN A 111 13.01 0.59 2.62
CA ASN A 111 13.03 1.51 3.75
C ASN A 111 11.64 2.06 4.08
N ARG A 112 10.87 2.48 3.06
CA ARG A 112 9.47 2.92 3.25
C ARG A 112 8.56 1.79 3.75
N CYS A 113 8.77 0.57 3.25
CA CYS A 113 8.06 -0.63 3.69
C CYS A 113 8.29 -0.87 5.20
N ILE A 114 9.55 -0.81 5.65
CA ILE A 114 9.90 -0.97 7.07
C ILE A 114 9.25 0.12 7.92
N ASP A 115 9.36 1.39 7.52
CA ASP A 115 8.76 2.51 8.27
C ASP A 115 7.23 2.35 8.44
N LEU A 116 6.53 2.03 7.35
CA LEU A 116 5.07 1.91 7.38
C LEU A 116 4.60 0.66 8.13
N PHE A 117 5.23 -0.51 7.93
CA PHE A 117 4.88 -1.69 8.71
C PHE A 117 5.23 -1.53 10.19
N SER A 118 6.33 -0.84 10.55
CA SER A 118 6.66 -0.56 11.95
C SER A 118 5.54 0.23 12.63
N LYS A 119 5.09 1.33 12.01
CA LYS A 119 3.95 2.12 12.50
C LYS A 119 2.66 1.29 12.62
N ALA A 120 2.42 0.38 11.68
CA ALA A 120 1.24 -0.47 11.71
C ALA A 120 1.29 -1.50 12.86
N VAL A 121 2.46 -2.13 13.07
CA VAL A 121 2.69 -3.09 14.15
C VAL A 121 2.68 -2.42 15.52
N GLU A 122 3.22 -1.20 15.65
CA GLU A 122 3.13 -0.42 16.89
C GLU A 122 1.67 -0.12 17.27
N ALA A 123 0.85 0.25 16.28
CA ALA A 123 -0.57 0.55 16.50
C ALA A 123 -1.42 -0.71 16.77
N ARG A 124 -1.10 -1.84 16.14
CA ARG A 124 -1.79 -3.14 16.31
C ARG A 124 -0.79 -4.28 16.44
N PRO A 125 -0.20 -4.47 17.62
CA PRO A 125 0.81 -5.49 17.86
C PRO A 125 0.24 -6.92 17.87
N ASP A 126 -1.07 -7.09 17.80
CA ASP A 126 -1.74 -8.38 17.67
C ASP A 126 -1.89 -8.84 16.21
N ASN A 127 -1.66 -7.97 15.24
CA ASN A 127 -1.74 -8.33 13.82
C ASN A 127 -0.47 -9.08 13.34
N TYR A 128 -0.54 -10.42 13.32
CA TYR A 128 0.58 -11.27 12.90
C TYR A 128 0.96 -11.13 11.43
N MET A 129 0.01 -10.79 10.55
CA MET A 129 0.29 -10.58 9.13
C MET A 129 1.20 -9.36 8.91
N TRP A 130 0.99 -8.29 9.67
CA TRP A 130 1.84 -7.10 9.59
C TRP A 130 3.21 -7.32 10.22
N LYS A 131 3.28 -8.08 11.33
CA LYS A 131 4.57 -8.54 11.87
C LYS A 131 5.35 -9.38 10.86
N PHE A 132 4.66 -10.29 10.18
CA PHE A 132 5.26 -11.10 9.12
C PHE A 132 5.74 -10.23 7.96
N GLY A 133 4.93 -9.25 7.52
CA GLY A 133 5.30 -8.27 6.51
C GLY A 133 6.56 -7.47 6.90
N LEU A 134 6.64 -7.01 8.15
CA LEU A 134 7.81 -6.32 8.70
C LEU A 134 9.05 -7.23 8.73
N GLY A 135 8.91 -8.47 9.20
CA GLY A 135 10.00 -9.45 9.21
C GLY A 135 10.52 -9.75 7.80
N LEU A 136 9.63 -9.87 6.82
CA LEU A 136 10.00 -10.05 5.41
C LEU A 136 10.74 -8.81 4.87
N ALA A 137 10.32 -7.61 5.27
CA ALA A 137 10.99 -6.37 4.88
C ALA A 137 12.42 -6.30 5.45
N TYR A 138 12.61 -6.61 6.73
CA TYR A 138 13.95 -6.69 7.34
C TYR A 138 14.82 -7.75 6.68
N ARG A 139 14.30 -8.95 6.42
CA ARG A 139 15.04 -10.00 5.71
C ARG A 139 15.48 -9.57 4.32
N ARG A 140 14.67 -8.76 3.63
CA ARG A 140 15.06 -8.20 2.32
C ARG A 140 16.12 -7.13 2.48
N ALA A 141 16.04 -6.27 3.49
CA ALA A 141 17.05 -5.25 3.76
C ALA A 141 18.44 -5.82 4.01
N THR A 142 18.56 -7.04 4.55
CA THR A 142 19.85 -7.71 4.77
C THR A 142 20.49 -8.29 3.50
N HIS A 143 19.80 -8.31 2.36
CA HIS A 143 20.42 -8.79 1.11
C HIS A 143 21.48 -7.81 0.61
N ALA A 144 22.66 -8.33 0.27
CA ALA A 144 23.83 -7.56 -0.14
C ALA A 144 23.55 -6.52 -1.25
N ASN A 145 22.66 -6.83 -2.21
CA ASN A 145 22.31 -5.92 -3.31
C ASN A 145 21.62 -4.62 -2.85
N ILE A 146 21.06 -4.58 -1.65
CA ILE A 146 20.41 -3.39 -1.07
C ILE A 146 21.39 -2.57 -0.23
N LEU A 147 22.35 -3.23 0.43
CA LEU A 147 23.41 -2.59 1.20
C LEU A 147 24.49 -1.93 0.32
N PHE A 148 24.71 -2.45 -0.89
CA PHE A 148 25.76 -1.97 -1.81
C PHE A 148 25.24 -1.20 -3.05
N SER A 149 23.96 -0.83 -3.09
CA SER A 149 23.36 -0.07 -4.21
C SER A 149 23.37 1.45 -4.03
N GLY A 150 24.09 1.96 -3.04
CA GLY A 150 24.44 3.39 -2.98
C GLY A 150 25.44 3.76 -4.09
N PRO A 151 25.55 5.05 -4.48
CA PRO A 151 26.54 5.52 -5.43
C PRO A 151 27.93 5.58 -4.79
N GLN A 152 28.44 4.45 -4.30
CA GLN A 152 29.87 4.28 -4.10
C GLN A 152 30.36 3.41 -5.24
N ARG A 153 30.88 4.09 -6.28
CA ARG A 153 31.86 3.45 -7.16
C ARG A 153 32.96 2.93 -6.25
N VAL A 154 33.05 1.61 -6.11
CA VAL A 154 34.27 0.99 -5.60
C VAL A 154 35.37 1.45 -6.55
N ASN A 155 36.24 2.35 -6.09
CA ASN A 155 37.37 2.78 -6.88
C ASN A 155 38.38 1.63 -6.87
N VAL A 156 38.41 0.87 -7.96
CA VAL A 156 39.26 -0.33 -8.08
C VAL A 156 40.75 0.03 -8.04
N GLU A 157 41.10 1.31 -8.19
CA GLU A 157 42.46 1.84 -8.07
C GLU A 157 42.97 1.90 -6.61
N GLU A 158 42.10 1.79 -5.61
CA GLU A 158 42.53 1.73 -4.18
C GLU A 158 42.84 0.31 -3.71
N LEU A 159 42.73 -0.70 -4.59
CA LEU A 159 42.95 -2.12 -4.30
C LEU A 159 44.20 -2.71 -4.98
N THR A 160 45.06 -1.88 -5.58
CA THR A 160 46.35 -2.26 -6.17
C THR A 160 47.47 -1.42 -5.59
#